data_AF-A0A7S2AE06-F1
#
_entry.id   AF-A0A7S2AE06-F1
#
_cell.length_a   1.000
_cell.length_b   1.000
_cell.length_c   1.000
_cell.angle_alpha   90.00
_cell.angle_beta   90.00
_cell.angle_gamma   90.00
#
_symmetry.space_group_name_H-M   'P 1'
#
loop_
_entity.id
_entity.type
_entity.pdbx_description
1 polymer ?
#
loop_
_entity_poly.entity_id
_entity_poly.type
_entity_poly.pdbx_seq_one_letter_code
_entity_poly.pdbx_strand_id
1 'polypeptide(L)'
;EAKMEATLKKLAKEWADVEFHFDQHKNSEVQLMKISDEKFEMLEEHQVQVQNMFASRFLSTFESEVIFWQKTLANVAEVSTLLSEVQRSWVFLENLFIYSDEVKKELPE
;
A
#
# COMPACT_ATOMS: atom_id res chain seq x y z
N GLU A 1 -0.26 -14.74 -25.67
CA GLU A 1 -0.54 -15.77 -24.66
C GLU A 1 0.65 -15.97 -23.72
N ALA A 2 1.74 -16.61 -24.13
CA ALA A 2 2.89 -16.92 -23.27
C ALA A 2 3.50 -15.72 -22.50
N LYS A 3 3.56 -14.53 -23.11
CA LYS A 3 4.04 -13.32 -22.42
C LYS A 3 3.11 -12.89 -21.28
N MET A 4 1.80 -12.96 -21.48
CA MET A 4 0.80 -12.57 -20.46
C MET A 4 0.84 -13.55 -19.28
N GLU A 5 0.85 -14.86 -19.57
CA GLU A 5 0.97 -15.90 -18.56
C GLU A 5 2.29 -15.75 -17.75
N ALA A 6 3.41 -15.48 -18.42
CA ALA A 6 4.68 -15.24 -17.74
C ALA A 6 4.62 -14.02 -16.80
N THR A 7 3.98 -12.92 -17.22
CA THR A 7 3.79 -11.75 -16.36
C THR A 7 2.87 -12.06 -15.17
N LEU A 8 1.77 -12.78 -15.36
CA LEU A 8 0.87 -13.17 -14.27
C LEU A 8 1.56 -14.07 -13.24
N LYS A 9 2.39 -15.02 -13.70
CA LYS A 9 3.23 -15.85 -12.80
C LYS A 9 4.27 -15.01 -12.06
N LYS A 10 4.87 -14.02 -12.72
CA LYS A 10 5.81 -13.10 -12.09
C LYS A 10 5.13 -12.30 -10.98
N LEU A 11 3.95 -11.72 -11.24
CA LEU A 11 3.14 -11.02 -10.24
C LEU A 11 2.86 -11.91 -9.03
N ALA A 12 2.36 -13.13 -9.26
CA ALA A 12 2.06 -14.07 -8.18
C ALA A 12 3.29 -14.38 -7.31
N LYS A 13 4.47 -14.53 -7.93
CA LYS A 13 5.70 -14.80 -7.21
C LYS A 13 6.15 -13.58 -6.39
N GLU A 14 6.19 -12.40 -6.99
CA GLU A 14 6.73 -11.20 -6.33
C GLU A 14 5.83 -10.76 -5.18
N TRP A 15 4.51 -10.85 -5.34
CA TRP A 15 3.53 -10.47 -4.32
C TRP A 15 3.33 -11.50 -3.21
N ALA A 16 3.88 -12.71 -3.34
CA ALA A 16 3.89 -13.70 -2.27
C ALA A 16 4.79 -13.29 -1.10
N ASP A 17 5.83 -12.49 -1.37
CA ASP A 17 6.89 -12.12 -0.41
C ASP A 17 6.87 -10.62 -0.06
N VAL A 18 5.83 -9.87 -0.47
CA VAL A 18 5.70 -8.46 -0.09
C VAL A 18 5.22 -8.37 1.35
N GLU A 19 6.01 -7.74 2.19
CA GLU A 19 5.73 -7.56 3.61
C GLU A 19 5.65 -6.07 3.98
N PHE A 20 4.88 -5.78 5.02
CA PHE A 20 4.95 -4.48 5.68
C PHE A 20 6.14 -4.43 6.63
N HIS A 21 6.81 -3.28 6.65
CA HIS A 21 7.81 -2.94 7.64
C HIS A 21 7.18 -2.19 8.80
N PHE A 22 7.73 -2.41 9.99
CA PHE A 22 7.27 -1.80 11.23
C PHE A 22 8.41 -1.01 11.86
N ASP A 23 8.18 0.28 12.07
CA ASP A 23 9.11 1.17 12.74
C ASP A 23 8.51 1.60 14.08
N GLN A 24 9.29 1.50 15.15
CA GLN A 24 8.85 1.95 16.46
C GLN A 24 8.67 3.48 16.47
N HIS A 25 7.51 3.94 16.95
CA HIS A 25 7.26 5.37 17.08
C HIS A 25 7.92 5.92 18.34
N LYS A 26 9.05 6.62 18.17
CA LYS A 26 9.84 7.20 19.28
C LYS A 26 10.13 6.13 20.35
N ASN A 27 9.91 6.46 21.63
CA ASN A 27 10.05 5.54 22.76
C ASN A 27 8.70 4.97 23.22
N SER A 28 7.69 4.91 22.35
CA SER A 28 6.38 4.34 22.66
C SER A 28 6.30 2.86 22.28
N GLU A 29 5.27 2.18 22.75
CA GLU A 29 4.95 0.80 22.31
C GLU A 29 4.27 0.76 20.93
N VAL A 30 3.98 1.91 20.32
CA VAL A 30 3.30 2.00 19.02
C VAL A 30 4.28 1.72 17.90
N GLN A 31 3.89 0.83 16.98
CA GLN A 31 4.63 0.57 15.75
C GLN A 31 3.87 1.16 14.55
N LEU A 32 4.58 1.97 13.75
CA LEU A 32 4.07 2.48 12.49
C LEU A 32 4.38 1.48 11.38
N MET A 33 3.37 1.16 10.60
CA MET A 33 3.46 0.22 9.49
C MET A 33 3.67 1.00 8.18
N LYS A 34 4.53 0.47 7.29
CA LYS A 34 4.71 1.00 5.93
C LYS A 34 5.13 -0.10 4.96
N ILE A 35 4.75 0.04 3.70
CA ILE A 35 5.44 -0.63 2.59
C ILE A 35 6.69 0.19 2.26
N SER A 36 7.80 -0.45 1.88
CA SER A 36 8.99 0.30 1.44
C SER A 36 8.74 1.02 0.13
N ASP A 37 9.36 2.19 -0.06
CA ASP A 37 9.18 3.01 -1.27
C ASP A 37 9.46 2.21 -2.55
N GLU A 38 10.50 1.36 -2.54
CA GLU A 38 10.82 0.45 -3.65
C GLU A 38 9.67 -0.50 -4.00
N LYS A 39 8.99 -1.06 -2.98
CA LYS A 39 7.85 -1.97 -3.19
C LYS A 39 6.60 -1.21 -3.61
N PHE A 40 6.47 0.05 -3.22
CA PHE A 40 5.38 0.91 -3.68
C PHE A 40 5.56 1.34 -5.15
N GLU A 41 6.79 1.68 -5.57
CA GLU A 41 7.10 1.92 -6.98
C GLU A 41 6.86 0.66 -7.83
N MET A 42 7.27 -0.51 -7.33
CA MET A 42 6.98 -1.80 -7.96
C MET A 42 5.45 -2.03 -8.10
N LEU A 43 4.66 -1.62 -7.13
CA LEU A 43 3.20 -1.71 -7.17
C LEU A 43 2.61 -0.87 -8.29
N GLU A 44 3.04 0.38 -8.43
CA GLU A 44 2.60 1.28 -9.50
C GLU A 44 2.97 0.73 -10.89
N GLU A 45 4.19 0.21 -11.05
CA GLU A 45 4.61 -0.45 -12.28
C GLU A 45 3.71 -1.64 -12.62
N HIS A 46 3.43 -2.50 -11.64
CA HIS A 46 2.58 -3.66 -11.82
C HIS A 46 1.13 -3.31 -12.13
N GLN A 47 0.58 -2.23 -11.56
CA GLN A 47 -0.74 -1.72 -11.92
C GLN A 47 -0.78 -1.32 -13.41
N VAL A 48 0.25 -0.62 -13.90
CA VAL A 48 0.36 -0.25 -15.32
C VAL A 48 0.48 -1.49 -16.21
N GLN A 49 1.29 -2.48 -15.81
CA GLN A 49 1.43 -3.73 -16.55
C GLN A 49 0.09 -4.47 -16.66
N VAL A 50 -0.66 -4.59 -15.56
CA VAL A 50 -1.99 -5.23 -15.55
C VAL A 50 -3.00 -4.43 -16.38
N GLN A 51 -2.97 -3.09 -16.31
CA GLN A 51 -3.83 -2.24 -17.14
C GLN A 51 -3.58 -2.47 -18.64
N ASN A 52 -2.32 -2.63 -19.04
CA ASN A 52 -1.97 -2.94 -20.43
C ASN A 52 -2.45 -4.33 -20.88
N MET A 53 -2.67 -5.27 -19.96
CA MET A 53 -3.22 -6.60 -20.30
C MET A 53 -4.68 -6.51 -20.75
N PHE A 54 -5.47 -5.56 -20.22
CA PHE A 54 -6.84 -5.33 -20.68
C PHE A 54 -6.93 -4.89 -22.15
N ALA A 55 -5.89 -4.22 -22.66
CA ALA A 55 -5.81 -3.83 -24.07
C ALA A 55 -5.32 -4.97 -24.99
N SER A 56 -4.98 -6.13 -24.44
CA SER A 56 -4.40 -7.24 -25.18
C SER A 56 -5.45 -8.13 -25.82
N ARG A 57 -5.17 -8.61 -27.04
CA ARG A 57 -6.00 -9.62 -27.74
C ARG A 57 -6.14 -10.95 -26.99
N PHE A 58 -5.29 -11.19 -25.98
CA PHE A 58 -5.26 -12.42 -25.20
C PHE A 58 -6.04 -12.32 -23.87
N LEU A 59 -6.70 -11.18 -23.60
CA LEU A 59 -7.42 -10.96 -22.35
C LEU A 59 -8.45 -12.07 -22.07
N SER A 60 -9.22 -12.50 -23.07
CA SER A 60 -10.31 -13.47 -22.88
C SER A 60 -9.85 -14.79 -22.23
N THR A 61 -8.61 -15.20 -22.45
CA THR A 61 -8.05 -16.43 -21.87
C THR A 61 -7.70 -16.27 -20.40
N PHE A 62 -7.33 -15.07 -19.97
CA PHE A 62 -6.80 -14.77 -18.62
C PHE A 62 -7.65 -13.74 -17.87
N GLU A 63 -8.87 -13.47 -18.33
CA GLU A 63 -9.68 -12.34 -17.88
C GLU A 63 -9.89 -12.37 -16.36
N SER A 64 -10.20 -13.53 -15.80
CA SER A 64 -10.39 -13.71 -14.37
C SER A 64 -9.13 -13.39 -13.56
N GLU A 65 -7.96 -13.83 -14.04
CA GLU A 65 -6.68 -13.58 -13.36
C GLU A 65 -6.26 -12.11 -13.48
N VAL A 66 -6.45 -11.50 -14.65
CA VAL A 66 -6.16 -10.07 -14.88
C VAL A 66 -7.05 -9.19 -14.00
N ILE A 67 -8.34 -9.49 -13.89
CA ILE A 67 -9.27 -8.77 -13.00
C ILE A 67 -8.88 -8.95 -11.54
N PHE A 68 -8.50 -10.16 -11.14
CA PHE A 68 -8.05 -10.45 -9.78
C PHE A 68 -6.83 -9.57 -9.41
N TRP A 69 -5.81 -9.54 -10.26
CA TRP A 69 -4.63 -8.72 -10.03
C TRP A 69 -4.94 -7.23 -10.06
N GLN A 70 -5.79 -6.77 -10.98
CA GLN A 70 -6.18 -5.36 -11.06
C GLN A 70 -6.83 -4.89 -9.74
N LYS A 71 -7.77 -5.66 -9.21
CA LYS A 71 -8.42 -5.35 -7.93
C LYS A 71 -7.47 -5.45 -6.75
N THR A 72 -6.67 -6.52 -6.69
CA THR A 72 -5.74 -6.75 -5.58
C THR A 72 -4.73 -5.62 -5.47
N LEU A 73 -4.08 -5.26 -6.58
CA LEU A 73 -3.09 -4.18 -6.61
C LEU A 73 -3.72 -2.82 -6.33
N ALA A 74 -4.92 -2.54 -6.84
CA ALA A 74 -5.65 -1.30 -6.52
C ALA A 74 -5.93 -1.19 -5.00
N ASN A 75 -6.43 -2.27 -4.39
CA ASN A 75 -6.73 -2.30 -2.96
C ASN A 75 -5.47 -2.12 -2.11
N VAL A 76 -4.35 -2.75 -2.47
CA VAL A 76 -3.09 -2.57 -1.75
C VAL A 76 -2.63 -1.12 -1.79
N ALA A 77 -2.71 -0.46 -2.95
CA ALA A 77 -2.32 0.94 -3.09
C ALA A 77 -3.20 1.88 -2.25
N GLU A 78 -4.52 1.69 -2.33
CA GLU A 78 -5.49 2.49 -1.58
C GLU A 78 -5.30 2.34 -0.07
N VAL A 79 -5.28 1.10 0.43
CA VAL A 79 -5.12 0.82 1.86
C VAL A 79 -3.77 1.33 2.38
N SER A 80 -2.69 1.16 1.63
CA SER A 80 -1.36 1.65 2.04
C SER A 80 -1.32 3.18 2.10
N THR A 81 -1.99 3.86 1.17
CA THR A 81 -2.08 5.33 1.16
C THR A 81 -2.90 5.83 2.35
N LEU A 82 -4.10 5.27 2.56
CA LEU A 82 -4.98 5.62 3.66
C LEU A 82 -4.33 5.36 5.02
N LEU A 83 -3.64 4.21 5.17
CA LEU A 83 -2.90 3.89 6.39
C LEU A 83 -1.81 4.94 6.66
N SER A 84 -1.07 5.35 5.63
CA SER A 84 -0.03 6.38 5.75
C SER A 84 -0.61 7.76 6.11
N GLU A 85 -1.79 8.10 5.63
CA GLU A 85 -2.52 9.32 6.01
C GLU A 85 -2.98 9.27 7.47
N VAL A 86 -3.66 8.18 7.87
CA VAL A 86 -4.14 8.01 9.24
C VAL A 86 -2.99 8.02 10.23
N GLN A 87 -1.87 7.34 9.94
CA GLN A 87 -0.68 7.36 10.78
C GLN A 87 -0.09 8.77 10.91
N ARG A 88 -0.03 9.55 9.81
CA ARG A 88 0.44 10.95 9.86
C ARG A 88 -0.47 11.83 10.72
N SER A 89 -1.78 11.73 10.54
CA SER A 89 -2.75 12.45 11.35
C SER A 89 -2.65 12.05 12.82
N TRP A 90 -2.53 10.76 13.12
CA TRP A 90 -2.37 10.26 14.48
C TRP A 90 -1.08 10.78 15.14
N VAL A 91 0.07 10.72 14.45
CA VAL A 91 1.34 11.26 14.97
C VAL A 91 1.25 12.76 15.22
N PHE A 92 0.56 13.51 14.33
CA PHE A 92 0.34 14.93 14.55
C PHE A 92 -0.50 15.20 15.80
N LEU A 93 -1.63 14.48 15.96
CA LEU A 93 -2.49 14.59 17.12
C LEU A 93 -1.77 14.17 18.41
N GLU A 94 -0.97 13.10 18.38
CA GLU A 94 -0.16 12.65 19.51
C GLU A 94 0.79 13.77 19.96
N ASN A 95 1.54 14.37 19.03
CA ASN A 95 2.40 15.53 19.32
C ASN A 95 1.62 16.71 19.92
N LEU A 96 0.46 17.03 19.33
CA LEU A 96 -0.35 18.18 19.71
C LEU A 96 -0.97 18.02 21.10
N PHE A 97 -1.56 16.87 21.42
CA PHE A 97 -2.30 16.68 22.67
C PHE A 97 -1.45 16.13 23.81
N ILE A 98 -0.45 15.30 23.52
CA ILE A 98 0.35 14.65 24.56
C ILE A 98 1.57 15.48 24.95
N TYR A 99 2.19 16.20 24.00
CA TYR A 99 3.48 16.85 24.26
C TYR A 99 3.43 18.39 24.24
N SER A 100 2.34 19.01 23.77
CA SER A 100 2.20 20.48 23.82
C SER A 100 1.53 20.93 25.12
N ASP A 101 2.32 21.50 26.04
CA ASP A 101 1.83 22.04 27.31
C ASP A 101 0.92 23.27 27.15
N GLU A 102 1.04 23.97 26.03
CA GLU A 102 0.26 25.17 25.72
C GLU A 102 -1.16 24.81 25.28
N VAL A 103 -1.29 23.75 24.46
CA VAL A 103 -2.58 23.22 24.02
C VAL A 103 -3.34 22.56 25.17
N LYS A 104 -2.63 21.86 26.08
CA LYS A 104 -3.25 21.29 27.29
C LYS A 104 -3.84 22.33 28.24
N LYS A 105 -3.36 23.57 28.21
CA LYS A 105 -3.88 24.66 29.05
C LYS A 105 -5.09 25.36 28.44
N GLU A 106 -5.17 25.41 27.12
CA GLU A 106 -6.22 26.11 26.37
C GLU A 106 -7.42 25.22 26.00
N LEU A 107 -7.32 23.91 26.16
CA LEU A 107 -8.45 22.98 26.02
C LEU A 107 -8.95 22.55 27.41
N PRO A 108 -10.08 23.11 27.90
CA PRO A 108 -10.80 22.53 29.03
C PRO A 108 -11.42 21.19 28.61
N GLU A 109 -11.56 20.27 29.56
CA GLU A 109 -12.10 18.90 29.35
C GLU A 109 -13.33 18.82 28.43
#